data_AF-A0A0D3RJ84-F1
#
_entry.id   AF-A0A0D3RJ84-F1
#
_cell.length_a   1.000
_cell.length_b   1.000
_cell.length_c   1.000
_cell.angle_alpha   90.00
_cell.angle_beta   90.00
_cell.angle_gamma   90.00
#
_symmetry.space_group_name_H-M   'P 1'
#
loop_
_entity.id
_entity.type
_entity.pdbx_description
1 polymer ?
#
loop_
_entity_poly.entity_id
_entity_poly.type
_entity_poly.pdbx_seq_one_letter_code
_entity_poly.pdbx_strand_id
1 'polypeptide(L)'
;QEDGSSTPSWVNSYQRGPEESVWDTIPQPDWDTFKYGGPNGFLDLFNNGGGSFAQQYKYTDAPDADARMVQAAYWADTYAKAQGKASAIATTLADAAKLGDFLRYSMFDKYFKQISANCSQAGSVACPAGTSKANEDTYLLS
;
A
#
# COMPACT_ATOMS: atom_id res chain seq x y z
N GLN A 1 -9.48 13.76 4.08
CA GLN A 1 -10.23 14.93 3.57
C GLN A 1 -9.36 16.17 3.72
N GLU A 2 -9.39 17.10 2.78
CA GLU A 2 -8.61 18.35 2.83
C GLU A 2 -9.29 19.46 3.65
N ASP A 3 -9.88 19.15 4.81
CA ASP A 3 -10.61 20.15 5.59
C ASP A 3 -9.70 21.19 6.26
N GLY A 4 -8.43 20.85 6.51
CA GLY A 4 -7.43 21.69 7.14
C GLY A 4 -7.53 21.74 8.66
N SER A 5 -8.36 20.89 9.28
CA SER A 5 -8.62 20.90 10.72
C SER A 5 -8.66 19.53 11.38
N SER A 6 -9.06 18.47 10.65
CA SER A 6 -9.17 17.14 11.24
C SER A 6 -7.81 16.50 11.47
N THR A 7 -7.66 15.76 12.57
CA THR A 7 -6.45 15.03 12.94
C THR A 7 -6.75 13.55 13.26
N PRO A 8 -5.92 12.60 12.81
CA PRO A 8 -4.74 12.77 11.94
C PRO A 8 -5.11 13.10 10.47
N SER A 9 -4.16 13.70 9.73
CA SER A 9 -4.27 13.91 8.28
C SER A 9 -3.48 12.83 7.54
N TRP A 10 -4.09 12.27 6.49
CA TRP A 10 -3.47 11.28 5.62
C TRP A 10 -2.72 11.97 4.47
N VAL A 11 -1.42 11.70 4.37
CA VAL A 11 -0.50 12.32 3.42
C VAL A 11 0.47 11.29 2.90
N ASN A 12 1.03 11.55 1.72
CA ASN A 12 2.14 10.77 1.17
C ASN A 12 3.15 11.71 0.49
N SER A 13 4.35 11.22 0.21
CA SER A 13 5.49 11.99 -0.30
C SER A 13 6.13 11.35 -1.53
N TYR A 14 6.67 10.13 -1.44
CA TYR A 14 7.42 9.47 -2.51
C TYR A 14 6.52 9.06 -3.68
N GLN A 15 6.80 9.59 -4.88
CA GLN A 15 6.02 9.33 -6.11
C GLN A 15 6.83 9.38 -7.41
N ARG A 16 8.10 9.83 -7.40
CA ARG A 16 8.89 10.14 -8.62
C ARG A 16 10.10 9.23 -8.86
N GLY A 17 10.08 8.04 -8.27
CA GLY A 17 11.04 6.97 -8.60
C GLY A 17 12.30 6.97 -7.72
N PRO A 18 13.28 6.13 -8.06
CA PRO A 18 14.36 5.75 -7.14
C PRO A 18 15.37 6.86 -6.82
N GLU A 19 15.42 7.92 -7.63
CA GLU A 19 16.29 9.08 -7.39
C GLU A 19 15.60 10.20 -6.59
N GLU A 20 14.32 10.06 -6.24
CA GLU A 20 13.63 10.99 -5.37
C GLU A 20 14.01 10.72 -3.90
N SER A 21 14.94 11.51 -3.37
CA SER A 21 15.29 11.43 -1.95
C SER A 21 14.20 12.04 -1.07
N VAL A 22 14.29 11.79 0.24
CA VAL A 22 13.40 12.43 1.24
C VAL A 22 13.41 13.96 1.16
N TRP A 23 14.53 14.55 0.72
CA TRP A 23 14.72 16.00 0.59
C TRP A 23 14.08 16.58 -0.67
N ASP A 24 13.76 15.72 -1.64
CA ASP A 24 13.29 16.15 -2.95
C ASP A 24 11.77 15.99 -3.09
N THR A 25 11.09 15.30 -2.16
CA THR A 25 9.64 15.05 -2.23
C THR A 25 8.78 16.32 -2.14
N ILE A 26 7.53 16.22 -2.62
CA ILE A 26 6.48 17.21 -2.39
C ILE A 26 5.38 16.52 -1.56
N PRO A 27 5.29 16.80 -0.24
CA PRO A 27 4.22 16.25 0.59
C PRO A 27 2.85 16.64 0.05
N GLN A 28 1.98 15.66 -0.15
CA GLN A 28 0.68 15.83 -0.78
C GLN A 28 -0.41 15.03 -0.03
N PRO A 29 -1.68 15.44 -0.10
CA PRO A 29 -2.76 14.79 0.61
C PRO A 29 -3.21 13.50 -0.10
N ASP A 30 -3.41 12.43 0.66
CA ASP A 30 -3.92 11.18 0.11
C ASP A 30 -5.33 11.32 -0.48
N TRP A 31 -6.10 12.26 0.04
CA TRP A 31 -7.38 12.70 -0.52
C TRP A 31 -7.18 14.04 -1.22
N ASP A 32 -7.10 14.04 -2.55
CA ASP A 32 -6.86 15.24 -3.36
C ASP A 32 -8.17 15.71 -4.02
N THR A 33 -8.72 16.82 -3.53
CA THR A 33 -9.90 17.48 -4.07
C THR A 33 -9.57 18.77 -4.82
N PHE A 34 -8.30 18.96 -5.20
CA PHE A 34 -7.79 20.16 -5.86
C PHE A 34 -7.90 21.43 -5.01
N LYS A 35 -8.03 21.28 -3.68
CA LYS A 35 -8.12 22.43 -2.78
C LYS A 35 -6.77 23.14 -2.62
N TYR A 36 -5.69 22.38 -2.64
CA TYR A 36 -4.31 22.85 -2.54
C TYR A 36 -3.51 22.42 -3.78
N GLY A 37 -2.30 22.97 -3.96
CA GLY A 37 -1.46 22.67 -5.12
C GLY A 37 -1.83 23.52 -6.36
N GLY A 38 -1.77 22.91 -7.54
CA GLY A 38 -2.11 23.53 -8.82
C GLY A 38 -3.57 23.32 -9.23
N PRO A 39 -3.92 23.61 -10.50
CA PRO A 39 -5.29 23.43 -11.02
C PRO A 39 -5.83 22.00 -10.91
N ASN A 40 -4.93 21.01 -10.90
CA ASN A 40 -5.25 19.58 -10.77
C ASN A 40 -4.82 19.00 -9.42
N GLY A 41 -4.75 19.83 -8.38
CA GLY A 41 -4.19 19.45 -7.10
C GLY A 41 -2.69 19.22 -7.20
N PHE A 42 -2.23 18.06 -6.74
CA PHE A 42 -0.84 17.61 -6.90
C PHE A 42 -0.69 16.53 -7.97
N LEU A 43 -1.79 16.11 -8.60
CA LEU A 43 -1.82 14.89 -9.42
C LEU A 43 -0.94 14.97 -10.68
N ASP A 44 -0.89 16.15 -11.32
CA ASP A 44 -0.14 16.38 -12.56
C ASP A 44 1.38 16.46 -12.36
N LEU A 45 1.85 16.45 -11.11
CA LEU A 45 3.26 16.28 -10.77
C LEU A 45 3.72 14.82 -10.93
N PHE A 46 2.80 13.86 -10.87
CA PHE A 46 3.14 12.43 -10.73
C PHE A 46 2.60 11.56 -11.88
N ASN A 47 1.57 12.01 -12.58
CA ASN A 47 1.02 11.28 -13.72
C ASN A 47 0.50 12.24 -14.79
N ASN A 48 0.32 11.75 -16.02
CA ASN A 48 -0.13 12.56 -17.16
C ASN A 48 -1.66 12.66 -17.28
N GLY A 49 -2.42 12.07 -16.35
CA GLY A 49 -3.89 12.09 -16.30
C GLY A 49 -4.61 11.47 -17.49
N GLY A 50 -3.92 10.87 -18.46
CA GLY A 50 -4.55 10.41 -19.71
C GLY A 50 -5.38 11.49 -20.43
N GLY A 51 -5.07 12.77 -20.22
CA GLY A 51 -5.79 13.92 -20.78
C GLY A 51 -6.71 14.68 -19.82
N SER A 52 -7.00 14.19 -18.61
CA SER A 52 -7.78 14.93 -17.61
C SER A 52 -7.57 14.41 -16.18
N PHE A 53 -7.77 15.27 -15.17
CA PHE A 53 -7.64 14.88 -13.76
C PHE A 53 -8.99 14.88 -13.05
N ALA A 54 -9.18 13.91 -12.15
CA ALA A 54 -10.35 13.80 -11.28
C ALA A 54 -9.94 13.87 -9.81
N GLN A 55 -10.79 14.51 -8.99
CA GLN A 55 -10.67 14.47 -7.54
C GLN A 55 -10.70 13.02 -7.08
N GLN A 56 -9.78 12.62 -6.21
CA GLN A 56 -9.58 11.20 -5.90
C GLN A 56 -8.93 11.01 -4.53
N TYR A 57 -8.91 9.76 -4.09
CA TYR A 57 -8.11 9.33 -2.96
C TYR A 57 -7.20 8.18 -3.36
N LYS A 58 -6.04 8.10 -2.70
CA LYS A 58 -5.04 7.03 -2.87
C LYS A 58 -4.35 6.81 -1.53
N TYR A 59 -4.12 5.55 -1.19
CA TYR A 59 -3.36 5.17 0.00
C TYR A 59 -2.26 4.20 -0.42
N THR A 60 -1.20 4.13 0.37
CA THR A 60 -0.07 3.21 0.14
C THR A 60 0.14 2.40 1.40
N ASP A 61 0.08 1.09 1.25
CA ASP A 61 0.41 0.16 2.33
C ASP A 61 1.93 0.13 2.55
N ALA A 62 2.34 -0.15 3.78
CA ALA A 62 3.71 -0.51 4.13
C ALA A 62 3.70 -1.97 4.61
N PRO A 63 3.90 -2.95 3.71
CA PRO A 63 3.68 -4.37 4.02
C PRO A 63 4.47 -4.89 5.21
N ASP A 64 5.64 -4.31 5.50
CA ASP A 64 6.46 -4.64 6.66
C ASP A 64 5.78 -4.24 7.98
N ALA A 65 5.06 -3.12 8.01
CA ALA A 65 4.33 -2.64 9.19
C ALA A 65 3.10 -3.50 9.48
N ASP A 66 2.33 -3.82 8.45
CA ASP A 66 1.17 -4.69 8.56
C ASP A 66 1.57 -6.11 8.96
N ALA A 67 2.61 -6.67 8.36
CA ALA A 67 3.17 -7.97 8.77
C ALA A 67 3.66 -7.95 10.22
N ARG A 68 4.28 -6.85 10.68
CA ARG A 68 4.71 -6.69 12.06
C ARG A 68 3.52 -6.64 13.04
N MET A 69 2.38 -6.08 12.63
CA MET A 69 1.15 -6.14 13.43
C MET A 69 0.58 -7.57 13.52
N VAL A 70 0.58 -8.32 12.41
CA VAL A 70 0.21 -9.75 12.43
C VAL A 70 1.16 -10.54 13.34
N GLN A 71 2.47 -10.28 13.27
CA GLN A 71 3.47 -10.88 14.14
C GLN A 71 3.24 -10.56 15.62
N ALA A 72 2.90 -9.31 15.95
CA ALA A 72 2.60 -8.91 17.32
C ALA A 72 1.33 -9.60 17.84
N ALA A 73 0.30 -9.73 17.01
CA ALA A 73 -0.93 -10.43 17.34
C ALA A 73 -0.69 -11.92 17.65
N TYR A 74 0.21 -12.58 16.91
CA TYR A 74 0.63 -13.96 17.20
C TYR A 74 1.21 -14.11 18.62
N TRP A 75 2.09 -13.18 19.04
CA TRP A 75 2.65 -13.22 20.38
C TRP A 75 1.60 -12.89 21.45
N ALA A 76 0.70 -11.95 21.18
CA ALA A 76 -0.41 -11.63 22.06
C ALA A 76 -1.31 -12.86 22.30
N ASP A 77 -1.67 -13.60 21.24
CA ASP A 77 -2.42 -14.86 21.32
C ASP A 77 -1.68 -15.90 22.18
N THR A 78 -0.40 -16.09 21.92
CA THR A 78 0.46 -17.03 22.66
C THR A 78 0.45 -16.73 24.16
N TYR A 79 0.67 -15.47 24.54
CA TYR A 79 0.70 -15.08 25.95
C TYR A 79 -0.69 -15.07 26.59
N ALA A 80 -1.72 -14.65 25.87
CA ALA A 80 -3.09 -14.66 26.37
C ALA A 80 -3.57 -16.09 26.64
N LYS A 81 -3.25 -17.04 25.76
CA LYS A 81 -3.53 -18.47 25.97
C LYS A 81 -2.82 -19.01 27.21
N ALA A 82 -1.54 -18.70 27.39
CA ALA A 82 -0.78 -19.12 28.57
C ALA A 82 -1.38 -18.58 29.90
N GLN A 83 -2.06 -17.43 29.85
CA GLN A 83 -2.74 -16.82 30.99
C GLN A 83 -4.22 -17.22 31.13
N GLY A 84 -4.76 -18.07 30.22
CA GLY A 84 -6.19 -18.39 30.19
C GLY A 84 -7.10 -17.20 29.82
N LYS A 85 -6.55 -16.20 29.11
CA LYS A 85 -7.21 -14.92 28.76
C LYS A 85 -7.41 -14.70 27.26
N ALA A 86 -7.32 -15.75 26.44
CA ALA A 86 -7.44 -15.63 24.98
C ALA A 86 -8.75 -14.95 24.52
N SER A 87 -9.86 -15.19 25.22
CA SER A 87 -11.15 -14.55 24.92
C SER A 87 -11.12 -13.02 25.04
N ALA A 88 -10.23 -12.46 25.86
CA ALA A 88 -10.13 -11.02 26.06
C ALA A 88 -9.56 -10.27 24.85
N ILE A 89 -8.90 -10.96 23.91
CA ILE A 89 -8.26 -10.37 22.73
C ILE A 89 -8.84 -10.90 21.41
N ALA A 90 -9.94 -11.65 21.46
CA ALA A 90 -10.50 -12.33 20.28
C ALA A 90 -10.80 -11.39 19.11
N THR A 91 -11.34 -10.19 19.39
CA THR A 91 -11.60 -9.17 18.37
C THR A 91 -10.30 -8.68 17.72
N THR A 92 -9.27 -8.41 18.51
CA THR A 92 -7.96 -7.98 18.00
C THR A 92 -7.31 -9.04 17.12
N LEU A 93 -7.47 -10.33 17.46
CA LEU A 93 -6.99 -11.42 16.62
C LEU A 93 -7.77 -11.53 15.30
N ALA A 94 -9.09 -11.29 15.33
CA ALA A 94 -9.91 -11.25 14.13
C ALA A 94 -9.49 -10.08 13.20
N ASP A 95 -9.22 -8.91 13.77
CA ASP A 95 -8.74 -7.75 13.01
C ASP A 95 -7.35 -7.99 12.41
N ALA A 96 -6.42 -8.59 13.17
CA ALA A 96 -5.10 -8.96 12.67
C ALA A 96 -5.17 -10.03 11.57
N ALA A 97 -6.07 -11.01 11.69
CA ALA A 97 -6.31 -12.00 10.65
C ALA A 97 -6.86 -11.35 9.37
N LYS A 98 -7.79 -10.40 9.51
CA LYS A 98 -8.31 -9.62 8.38
C LYS A 98 -7.22 -8.76 7.74
N LEU A 99 -6.35 -8.14 8.54
CA LEU A 99 -5.19 -7.39 8.06
C LEU A 99 -4.29 -8.29 7.20
N GLY A 100 -3.94 -9.48 7.71
CA GLY A 100 -3.17 -10.48 6.98
C GLY A 100 -3.82 -10.97 5.68
N ASP A 101 -5.15 -10.99 5.61
CA ASP A 101 -5.88 -11.35 4.38
C ASP A 101 -5.77 -10.26 3.30
N PHE A 102 -5.87 -8.98 3.68
CA PHE A 102 -5.65 -7.86 2.75
C PHE A 102 -4.16 -7.68 2.40
N LEU A 103 -3.24 -7.98 3.32
CA LEU A 103 -1.80 -7.91 3.10
C LEU A 103 -1.33 -8.80 1.93
N ARG A 104 -2.13 -9.78 1.51
CA ARG A 104 -1.86 -10.58 0.31
C ARG A 104 -1.70 -9.73 -0.96
N TYR A 105 -2.26 -8.52 -1.02
CA TYR A 105 -2.01 -7.60 -2.14
C TYR A 105 -0.52 -7.28 -2.33
N SER A 106 0.28 -7.31 -1.27
CA SER A 106 1.74 -7.10 -1.34
C SER A 106 2.49 -8.22 -2.06
N MET A 107 1.84 -9.38 -2.31
CA MET A 107 2.47 -10.53 -2.95
C MET A 107 2.39 -10.48 -4.48
N PHE A 108 1.66 -9.52 -5.04
CA PHE A 108 1.44 -9.41 -6.47
C PHE A 108 2.41 -8.44 -7.14
N ASP A 109 2.77 -8.70 -8.39
CA ASP A 109 3.39 -7.68 -9.24
C ASP A 109 2.50 -6.42 -9.29
N LYS A 110 3.13 -5.24 -9.30
CA LYS A 110 2.45 -3.93 -9.27
C LYS A 110 1.33 -3.78 -10.32
N TYR A 111 1.47 -4.43 -11.48
CA TYR A 111 0.50 -4.41 -12.56
C TYR A 111 -0.04 -5.81 -12.90
N PHE A 112 0.04 -6.76 -11.96
CA PHE A 112 -0.40 -8.15 -12.11
C PHE A 112 0.22 -8.84 -13.34
N LYS A 113 1.46 -8.47 -13.70
CA LYS A 113 2.22 -9.09 -14.79
C LYS A 113 2.71 -10.48 -14.39
N GLN A 114 2.99 -11.31 -15.40
CA GLN A 114 3.57 -12.63 -15.17
C GLN A 114 4.96 -12.50 -14.54
N ILE A 115 5.20 -13.20 -13.44
CA ILE A 115 6.51 -13.24 -12.80
C ILE A 115 7.32 -14.35 -13.47
N SER A 116 8.41 -13.97 -14.16
CA SER A 116 9.35 -14.90 -14.77
C SER A 116 10.70 -14.22 -15.00
N ALA A 117 11.78 -15.01 -15.10
CA ALA A 117 13.11 -14.47 -15.40
C ALA A 117 13.13 -13.65 -16.71
N ASN A 118 12.36 -14.07 -17.71
CA ASN A 118 12.20 -13.32 -18.96
C ASN A 118 11.52 -11.96 -18.74
N CYS A 119 10.45 -11.92 -17.95
CA CYS A 119 9.75 -10.67 -17.63
C CYS A 119 10.61 -9.70 -16.80
N SER A 120 11.45 -10.22 -15.91
CA SER A 120 12.42 -9.41 -15.16
C SER A 120 13.46 -8.74 -16.06
N GLN A 121 13.79 -9.33 -17.21
CA GLN A 121 14.73 -8.76 -18.18
C GLN A 121 14.04 -7.86 -19.22
N ALA A 122 12.85 -8.25 -19.68
CA ALA A 122 12.13 -7.53 -20.74
C ALA A 122 11.45 -6.24 -20.25
N GLY A 123 11.23 -6.09 -18.94
CA GLY A 123 10.54 -4.96 -18.32
C GLY A 123 9.00 -5.04 -18.43
N SER A 124 8.33 -4.18 -17.67
CA SER A 124 6.88 -4.25 -17.45
C SER A 124 6.03 -4.08 -18.72
N VAL A 125 6.49 -3.26 -19.68
CA VAL A 125 5.75 -2.98 -20.93
C VAL A 125 5.66 -4.21 -21.82
N ALA A 126 6.75 -4.98 -21.94
CA ALA A 126 6.83 -6.15 -22.81
C ALA A 126 6.29 -7.44 -22.14
N CYS A 127 6.28 -7.50 -20.81
CA CYS A 127 5.79 -8.67 -20.08
C CYS A 127 4.25 -8.81 -20.22
N PRO A 128 3.73 -10.01 -20.54
CA PRO A 128 2.29 -10.26 -20.57
C PRO A 128 1.66 -10.18 -19.17
N ALA A 129 0.34 -9.96 -19.14
CA ALA A 129 -0.43 -10.10 -17.90
C ALA A 129 -0.35 -11.55 -17.39
N GLY A 130 -0.22 -11.72 -16.07
CA GLY A 130 -0.31 -13.04 -15.45
C GLY A 130 -1.77 -13.51 -15.37
N THR A 131 -1.98 -14.82 -15.35
CA THR A 131 -3.29 -15.43 -15.08
C THR A 131 -3.25 -16.19 -13.77
N SER A 132 -4.29 -16.03 -12.95
CA SER A 132 -4.36 -16.66 -11.63
C SER A 132 -3.09 -16.36 -10.82
N LYS A 133 -2.40 -17.38 -10.32
CA LYS A 133 -1.21 -17.26 -9.46
C LYS A 133 0.08 -16.83 -10.18
N ALA A 134 0.09 -16.75 -11.50
CA ALA A 134 1.30 -16.40 -12.26
C ALA A 134 1.83 -14.96 -11.99
N ASN A 135 1.06 -14.13 -11.29
CA ASN A 135 1.43 -12.78 -10.88
C ASN A 135 1.66 -12.62 -9.37
N GLU A 136 1.57 -13.70 -8.57
CA GLU A 136 1.87 -13.72 -7.12
C GLU A 136 3.10 -14.60 -6.76
N ASP A 137 3.77 -15.18 -7.76
CA ASP A 137 4.84 -16.19 -7.63
C ASP A 137 6.12 -15.73 -6.89
N THR A 138 6.24 -14.48 -6.44
CA THR A 138 7.33 -14.13 -5.50
C THR A 138 7.03 -14.61 -4.09
N TYR A 139 5.75 -14.64 -3.66
CA TYR A 139 5.33 -14.87 -2.28
C TYR A 139 6.10 -14.02 -1.24
N LEU A 140 6.61 -12.87 -1.68
CA LEU A 140 7.31 -11.90 -0.83
C LEU A 140 6.36 -10.78 -0.44
N LEU A 141 6.71 -10.07 0.64
CA LEU A 141 6.14 -8.77 0.95
C LEU A 141 6.94 -7.74 0.14
N SER A 142 6.30 -7.13 -0.86
CA SER A 142 6.94 -6.14 -1.75
C SER A 142 7.16 -4.76 -1.13
#